data_AF-A0A2V9WAE0-F1
#
_entry.id   AF-A0A2V9WAE0-F1
#
_cell.length_a   1.000
_cell.length_b   1.000
_cell.length_c   1.000
_cell.angle_alpha   90.00
_cell.angle_beta   90.00
_cell.angle_gamma   90.00
#
_symmetry.space_group_name_H-M   'P 1'
#
loop_
_entity.id
_entity.type
_entity.pdbx_description
1 polymer ?
#
loop_
_entity_poly.entity_id
_entity_poly.type
_entity_poly.pdbx_seq_one_letter_code
_entity_poly.pdbx_strand_id
1 'polypeptide(L)'
;MPSLVAVNTSCLSLGWAASAVGRINDALVHYCIAPTVARKPVRLKIVFRWAKSADRWHRRAPCVALIRGAREKVFFREIIKLADLLLADEDDRVQKGLGWLLRETAKYDAKQTVAYLMKIRRRAPRLVLRTACETLPATARKQRAVLQAIFRENQALRLQALIRSIPSHCLQ
;
A
#
# COMPACT_ATOMS: atom_id res chain seq x y z
N MET A 1 7.45 19.14 -35.44
CA MET A 1 7.75 17.86 -34.76
C MET A 1 7.93 18.15 -33.27
N PRO A 2 6.98 17.77 -32.39
CA PRO A 2 6.99 18.19 -30.98
C PRO A 2 7.98 17.31 -30.20
N SER A 3 9.10 17.86 -29.73
CA SER A 3 9.31 18.50 -28.42
C SER A 3 9.37 17.51 -27.25
N LEU A 4 10.59 17.36 -26.73
CA LEU A 4 10.92 16.72 -25.47
C LEU A 4 10.02 17.24 -24.35
N VAL A 5 9.22 16.35 -23.75
CA VAL A 5 8.55 16.64 -22.49
C VAL A 5 9.60 16.54 -21.38
N ALA A 6 10.03 17.71 -20.92
CA ALA A 6 10.77 17.89 -19.69
C ALA A 6 10.01 17.23 -18.52
N VAL A 7 10.59 16.17 -17.95
CA VAL A 7 10.13 15.60 -16.69
C VAL A 7 10.52 16.58 -15.60
N ASN A 8 9.55 17.39 -15.18
CA ASN A 8 9.67 18.37 -14.11
C ASN A 8 10.19 17.71 -12.81
N THR A 9 11.43 18.01 -12.47
CA THR A 9 12.22 17.57 -11.29
C THR A 9 11.82 18.31 -10.01
N SER A 10 10.53 18.36 -9.68
CA SER A 10 10.02 19.01 -8.46
C SER A 10 9.58 18.02 -7.36
N CYS A 11 9.81 16.71 -7.53
CA CYS A 11 9.51 15.70 -6.51
C CYS A 11 10.74 15.20 -5.71
N LEU A 12 11.85 15.96 -5.73
CA LEU A 12 13.07 15.63 -4.98
C LEU A 12 13.13 16.28 -3.59
N SER A 13 12.17 17.13 -3.21
CA SER A 13 12.11 17.72 -1.87
C SER A 13 11.13 16.95 -0.99
N LEU A 14 11.69 16.03 -0.20
CA LEU A 14 11.23 15.49 1.11
C LEU A 14 11.40 13.96 1.17
N GLY A 15 12.62 13.53 1.49
CA GLY A 15 12.84 12.23 2.16
C GLY A 15 13.93 11.30 1.61
N TRP A 16 14.72 11.71 0.61
CA TRP A 16 15.83 10.91 0.08
C TRP A 16 17.18 11.34 0.67
N ALA A 17 17.32 11.25 1.99
CA ALA A 17 18.64 11.10 2.58
C ALA A 17 19.10 9.68 2.25
N ALA A 18 19.89 9.56 1.20
CA ALA A 18 20.75 8.41 0.97
C ALA A 18 21.55 8.14 2.24
N SER A 19 21.27 7.02 2.90
CA SER A 19 22.15 6.49 3.94
C SER A 19 22.53 5.07 3.55
N ALA A 20 23.80 4.96 3.17
CA ALA A 20 24.55 3.76 2.85
C ALA A 20 24.38 2.67 3.92
N VAL A 21 23.66 1.60 3.58
CA VAL A 21 23.74 0.23 4.13
C VAL A 21 23.02 -0.64 3.09
N GLY A 22 23.46 -1.88 2.82
CA GLY A 22 22.85 -2.81 1.87
C GLY A 22 21.38 -3.17 2.13
N ARG A 23 20.48 -2.19 1.99
CA ARG A 23 19.03 -2.28 2.17
C ARG A 23 18.37 -2.15 0.81
N ILE A 24 17.34 -2.95 0.58
CA ILE A 24 16.54 -2.85 -0.64
C ILE A 24 15.84 -1.49 -0.65
N ASN A 25 16.16 -0.65 -1.65
CA ASN A 25 15.53 0.66 -1.84
C ASN A 25 14.40 0.58 -2.87
N ASP A 26 13.39 1.46 -2.71
CA ASP A 26 12.20 1.44 -3.55
C ASP A 26 12.53 1.70 -5.04
N ALA A 27 13.57 2.48 -5.35
CA ALA A 27 13.99 2.77 -6.71
C ALA A 27 14.51 1.51 -7.43
N LEU A 28 15.44 0.76 -6.83
CA LEU A 28 15.94 -0.51 -7.36
C LEU A 28 14.80 -1.49 -7.58
N VAL A 29 13.88 -1.57 -6.62
CA VAL A 29 12.73 -2.47 -6.75
C VAL A 29 11.84 -2.04 -7.91
N HIS A 30 11.52 -0.75 -8.00
CA HIS A 30 10.60 -0.24 -9.00
C HIS A 30 11.19 -0.28 -10.42
N TYR A 31 12.44 0.11 -10.58
CA TYR A 31 13.09 0.25 -11.90
C TYR A 31 13.79 -1.03 -12.37
N CYS A 32 14.34 -1.86 -11.47
CA CYS A 32 15.07 -3.07 -11.86
C CYS A 32 14.26 -4.35 -11.63
N ILE A 33 13.62 -4.50 -10.46
CA ILE A 33 12.95 -5.77 -10.11
C ILE A 33 11.56 -5.87 -10.73
N ALA A 34 10.72 -4.84 -10.61
CA ALA A 34 9.35 -4.84 -11.09
C ALA A 34 9.21 -5.21 -12.59
N PRO A 35 10.06 -4.70 -13.52
CA PRO A 35 10.02 -5.12 -14.93
C PRO A 35 10.31 -6.61 -15.12
N THR A 36 11.22 -7.17 -14.31
CA THR A 36 11.58 -8.59 -14.43
C THR A 36 10.49 -9.50 -13.86
N VAL A 37 9.80 -9.07 -12.80
CA VAL A 37 8.64 -9.78 -12.23
C VAL A 37 7.49 -9.75 -13.23
N ALA A 38 7.23 -8.59 -13.86
CA ALA A 38 6.22 -8.45 -14.90
C ALA A 38 6.46 -9.40 -16.09
N ARG A 39 7.72 -9.53 -16.54
CA ARG A 39 8.08 -10.42 -17.66
C ARG A 39 8.14 -11.90 -17.29
N LYS A 40 8.49 -12.25 -16.04
CA LYS A 40 8.72 -13.63 -15.59
C LYS A 40 7.96 -13.92 -14.29
N PRO A 41 6.73 -14.47 -14.36
CA PRO A 41 5.89 -14.71 -13.18
C PRO A 41 6.50 -15.70 -12.19
N VAL A 42 7.43 -16.57 -12.61
CA VAL A 42 8.18 -17.45 -11.71
C VAL A 42 8.91 -16.69 -10.59
N ARG A 43 9.28 -15.43 -10.83
CA ARG A 43 9.96 -14.56 -9.85
C ARG A 43 9.05 -14.08 -8.73
N LEU A 44 7.72 -14.24 -8.85
CA LEU A 44 6.78 -13.96 -7.76
C LEU A 44 7.11 -14.77 -6.51
N LYS A 45 7.64 -16.00 -6.65
CA LYS A 45 8.07 -16.82 -5.50
C LYS A 45 9.10 -16.10 -4.63
N ILE A 46 10.03 -15.37 -5.25
CA ILE A 46 11.08 -14.61 -4.55
C ILE A 46 10.44 -13.41 -3.84
N VAL A 47 9.52 -12.72 -4.52
CA VAL A 47 8.78 -11.58 -3.96
C VAL A 47 7.98 -12.00 -2.71
N PHE A 48 7.25 -13.11 -2.77
CA PHE A 48 6.53 -13.63 -1.61
C PHE A 48 7.45 -14.11 -0.48
N ARG A 49 8.69 -14.52 -0.80
CA ARG A 49 9.69 -14.86 0.22
C ARG A 49 10.11 -13.63 1.02
N TRP A 50 10.32 -12.50 0.36
CA TRP A 50 10.68 -11.24 1.02
C TRP A 50 9.57 -10.70 1.93
N ALA A 51 8.30 -10.94 1.56
CA ALA A 51 7.15 -10.54 2.39
C ALA A 51 7.15 -11.20 3.79
N LYS A 52 7.86 -12.32 3.95
CA LYS A 52 7.97 -13.06 5.23
C LYS A 52 9.29 -12.81 5.97
N SER A 53 10.15 -11.94 5.45
CA SER A 53 11.46 -11.67 6.05
C SER A 53 11.34 -10.82 7.33
N ALA A 54 12.29 -10.98 8.25
CA ALA A 54 12.36 -10.17 9.47
C ALA A 54 12.70 -8.69 9.19
N ASP A 55 13.37 -8.40 8.07
CA ASP A 55 13.69 -7.02 7.67
C ASP A 55 12.50 -6.31 7.02
N ARG A 56 12.14 -5.16 7.58
CA ARG A 56 11.06 -4.28 7.09
C ARG A 56 11.22 -3.87 5.63
N TRP A 57 12.45 -3.65 5.16
CA TRP A 57 12.68 -3.21 3.77
C TRP A 57 12.43 -4.34 2.78
N HIS A 58 12.80 -5.56 3.16
CA HIS A 58 12.44 -6.76 2.43
C HIS A 58 10.91 -6.97 2.42
N ARG A 59 10.21 -6.74 3.54
CA ARG A 59 8.73 -6.85 3.54
C ARG A 59 8.01 -5.79 2.71
N ARG A 60 8.58 -4.58 2.61
CA ARG A 60 8.04 -3.50 1.78
C ARG A 60 8.29 -3.71 0.28
N ALA A 61 9.44 -4.28 -0.10
CA ALA A 61 9.84 -4.45 -1.50
C ALA A 61 8.78 -5.17 -2.36
N PRO A 62 8.11 -6.24 -1.90
CA PRO A 62 7.01 -6.88 -2.63
C PRO A 62 5.90 -5.93 -3.07
N CYS A 63 5.52 -4.99 -2.20
CA CYS A 63 4.49 -4.02 -2.54
C CYS A 63 4.91 -3.19 -3.74
N VAL A 64 6.16 -2.72 -3.77
CA VAL A 64 6.71 -1.87 -4.84
C VAL A 64 6.95 -2.68 -6.12
N ALA A 65 7.40 -3.93 -6.00
CA ALA A 65 7.67 -4.81 -7.13
C ALA A 65 6.41 -5.13 -7.94
N LEU A 66 5.26 -5.24 -7.26
CA LEU A 66 3.98 -5.53 -7.91
C LEU A 66 3.27 -4.30 -8.47
N ILE A 67 3.74 -3.07 -8.20
CA ILE A 67 3.11 -1.85 -8.74
C ILE A 67 3.01 -1.93 -10.27
N ARG A 68 4.08 -2.36 -10.94
CA ARG A 68 4.05 -2.48 -12.41
C ARG A 68 3.01 -3.49 -12.88
N GLY A 69 2.89 -4.63 -12.20
CA GLY A 69 1.85 -5.62 -12.50
C GLY A 69 0.44 -5.03 -12.31
N ALA A 70 0.23 -4.27 -11.23
CA ALA A 70 -1.03 -3.58 -10.98
C ALA A 70 -1.41 -2.61 -12.11
N ARG A 71 -0.43 -1.86 -12.66
CA ARG A 71 -0.64 -0.94 -13.80
C ARG A 71 -1.01 -1.68 -15.08
N GLU A 72 -0.37 -2.82 -15.31
CA GLU A 72 -0.62 -3.71 -16.45
C GLU A 72 -1.86 -4.59 -16.24
N LYS A 73 -2.59 -4.43 -15.11
CA LYS A 73 -3.76 -5.23 -14.70
C LYS A 73 -3.49 -6.74 -14.64
N VAL A 74 -2.24 -7.10 -14.40
CA VAL A 74 -1.78 -8.47 -14.18
C VAL A 74 -1.47 -8.69 -12.71
N PHE A 75 -1.60 -9.94 -12.26
CA PHE A 75 -1.31 -10.34 -10.88
C PHE A 75 -2.24 -9.81 -9.79
N PHE A 76 -3.50 -9.48 -10.11
CA PHE A 76 -4.47 -9.02 -9.11
C PHE A 76 -4.66 -10.03 -7.97
N ARG A 77 -4.68 -11.33 -8.29
CA ARG A 77 -4.80 -12.41 -7.29
C ARG A 77 -3.61 -12.42 -6.33
N GLU A 78 -2.41 -12.21 -6.84
CA GLU A 78 -1.17 -12.15 -6.07
C GLU A 78 -1.08 -10.88 -5.23
N ILE A 79 -1.53 -9.73 -5.77
CA ILE A 79 -1.64 -8.48 -5.02
C ILE A 79 -2.56 -8.66 -3.81
N ILE A 80 -3.72 -9.31 -3.98
CA ILE A 80 -4.63 -9.62 -2.87
C ILE A 80 -3.94 -10.53 -1.85
N LYS A 81 -3.30 -11.61 -2.29
CA LYS A 81 -2.60 -12.54 -1.39
C LYS A 81 -1.50 -11.84 -0.58
N LEU A 82 -0.74 -10.95 -1.23
CA LEU A 82 0.29 -10.15 -0.57
C LEU A 82 -0.34 -9.16 0.41
N ALA A 83 -1.43 -8.50 0.02
CA ALA A 83 -2.13 -7.56 0.85
C ALA A 83 -2.71 -8.22 2.11
N ASP A 84 -3.32 -9.40 1.99
CA ASP A 84 -3.81 -10.17 3.14
C ASP A 84 -2.65 -10.59 4.07
N LEU A 85 -1.48 -10.94 3.53
CA LEU A 85 -0.29 -11.30 4.32
C LEU A 85 0.28 -10.10 5.10
N LEU A 86 0.34 -8.93 4.46
CA LEU A 86 0.93 -7.72 5.06
C LEU A 86 -0.09 -6.83 5.80
N LEU A 87 -1.37 -7.21 5.80
CA LEU A 87 -2.43 -6.43 6.43
C LEU A 87 -2.23 -6.30 7.94
N ALA A 88 -1.66 -7.33 8.57
CA ALA A 88 -1.38 -7.40 9.99
C ALA A 88 0.03 -6.89 10.36
N ASP A 89 0.81 -6.40 9.40
CA ASP A 89 2.14 -5.86 9.67
C ASP A 89 2.02 -4.53 10.44
N GLU A 90 2.74 -4.39 11.55
CA GLU A 90 2.70 -3.20 12.41
C GLU A 90 3.62 -2.09 11.90
N ASP A 91 4.56 -2.37 11.00
CA ASP A 91 5.52 -1.37 10.52
C ASP A 91 4.84 -0.40 9.53
N ASP A 92 4.77 0.87 9.93
CA ASP A 92 4.21 1.96 9.14
C ASP A 92 4.82 2.07 7.73
N ARG A 93 6.11 1.74 7.56
CA ARG A 93 6.76 1.78 6.24
C ARG A 93 6.25 0.66 5.35
N VAL A 94 6.00 -0.53 5.88
CA VAL A 94 5.42 -1.63 5.12
C VAL A 94 3.98 -1.27 4.75
N GLN A 95 3.19 -0.76 5.70
CA GLN A 95 1.81 -0.32 5.47
C GLN A 95 1.72 0.80 4.41
N LYS A 96 2.64 1.76 4.41
CA LYS A 96 2.72 2.79 3.35
C LYS A 96 2.98 2.19 1.98
N GLY A 97 3.85 1.18 1.90
CA GLY A 97 4.12 0.44 0.66
C GLY A 97 2.87 -0.28 0.16
N LEU A 98 2.15 -0.96 1.06
CA LEU A 98 0.89 -1.64 0.74
C LEU A 98 -0.19 -0.65 0.28
N GLY A 99 -0.32 0.48 0.96
CA GLY A 99 -1.21 1.57 0.57
C GLY A 99 -0.92 2.11 -0.83
N TRP A 100 0.35 2.29 -1.17
CA TRP A 100 0.75 2.70 -2.53
C TRP A 100 0.39 1.65 -3.58
N LEU A 101 0.65 0.36 -3.32
CA LEU A 101 0.26 -0.71 -4.25
C LEU A 101 -1.25 -0.74 -4.49
N LEU A 102 -2.06 -0.67 -3.43
CA LEU A 102 -3.52 -0.69 -3.55
C LEU A 102 -4.06 0.58 -4.22
N ARG A 103 -3.43 1.75 -3.97
CA ARG A 103 -3.75 3.01 -4.66
C ARG A 103 -3.53 2.89 -6.17
N GLU A 104 -2.38 2.33 -6.58
CA GLU A 104 -2.09 2.10 -8.00
C GLU A 104 -3.07 1.08 -8.58
N THR A 105 -3.34 -0.02 -7.88
CA THR A 105 -4.32 -1.02 -8.34
C THR A 105 -5.72 -0.40 -8.50
N ALA A 106 -6.15 0.47 -7.57
CA ALA A 106 -7.43 1.17 -7.65
C ALA A 106 -7.51 2.16 -8.83
N LYS A 107 -6.38 2.76 -9.23
CA LYS A 107 -6.30 3.67 -10.38
C LYS A 107 -6.56 2.95 -11.70
N TYR A 108 -6.05 1.73 -11.86
CA TYR A 108 -6.16 0.97 -13.10
C TYR A 108 -7.34 -0.02 -13.11
N ASP A 109 -7.69 -0.59 -11.96
CA ASP A 109 -8.83 -1.49 -11.76
C ASP A 109 -9.61 -1.14 -10.48
N ALA A 110 -10.36 -0.05 -10.56
CA ALA A 110 -11.18 0.44 -9.46
C ALA A 110 -12.25 -0.59 -9.03
N LYS A 111 -12.88 -1.27 -9.99
CA LYS A 111 -14.03 -2.16 -9.72
C LYS A 111 -13.62 -3.32 -8.82
N GLN A 112 -12.54 -4.03 -9.17
CA GLN A 112 -12.07 -5.16 -8.38
C GLN A 112 -11.44 -4.71 -7.07
N THR A 113 -10.66 -3.61 -7.10
CA THR A 113 -9.98 -3.10 -5.90
C THR A 113 -10.96 -2.61 -4.85
N VAL A 114 -12.03 -1.91 -5.24
CA VAL A 114 -13.07 -1.45 -4.30
C VAL A 114 -13.78 -2.64 -3.65
N ALA A 115 -14.12 -3.69 -4.42
CA ALA A 115 -14.72 -4.90 -3.86
C ALA A 115 -13.81 -5.55 -2.81
N TYR A 116 -12.49 -5.59 -3.09
CA TYR A 116 -11.51 -6.08 -2.14
C TYR A 116 -11.38 -5.20 -0.89
N LEU A 117 -11.26 -3.87 -1.04
CA LEU A 117 -11.19 -2.92 0.08
C LEU A 117 -12.41 -3.04 1.00
N MET A 118 -13.60 -3.24 0.43
CA MET A 118 -14.84 -3.48 1.18
C MET A 118 -14.80 -4.77 2.01
N LYS A 119 -14.10 -5.80 1.53
CA LYS A 119 -13.90 -7.07 2.26
C LYS A 119 -12.92 -6.90 3.42
N ILE A 120 -11.82 -6.17 3.23
CA ILE A 120 -10.76 -6.03 4.26
C ILE A 120 -10.99 -4.86 5.24
N ARG A 121 -11.99 -4.02 5.01
CA ARG A 121 -12.28 -2.77 5.73
C ARG A 121 -12.20 -2.80 7.27
N ARG A 122 -12.51 -3.93 7.90
CA ARG A 122 -12.49 -4.08 9.38
C ARG A 122 -11.11 -4.47 9.92
N ARG A 123 -10.28 -5.09 9.09
CA ARG A 123 -8.95 -5.60 9.47
C ARG A 123 -7.81 -4.68 8.99
N ALA A 124 -8.07 -3.89 7.96
CA ALA A 124 -7.05 -3.10 7.30
C ALA A 124 -6.56 -1.92 8.16
N PRO A 125 -5.24 -1.64 8.18
CA PRO A 125 -4.71 -0.46 8.84
C PRO A 125 -5.28 0.83 8.25
N ARG A 126 -5.49 1.82 9.11
CA ARG A 126 -6.09 3.12 8.73
C ARG A 126 -5.33 3.79 7.59
N LEU A 127 -4.00 3.71 7.65
CA LEU A 127 -3.11 4.32 6.66
C LEU A 127 -3.28 3.71 5.26
N VAL A 128 -3.45 2.39 5.21
CA VAL A 128 -3.66 1.64 3.95
C VAL A 128 -5.00 2.01 3.32
N LEU A 129 -6.09 2.03 4.09
CA LEU A 129 -7.41 2.40 3.59
C LEU A 129 -7.45 3.85 3.10
N ARG A 130 -6.87 4.77 3.86
CA ARG A 130 -6.81 6.19 3.50
C ARG A 130 -6.12 6.38 2.15
N THR A 131 -4.90 5.88 2.03
CA THR A 131 -4.08 6.05 0.82
C THR A 131 -4.69 5.35 -0.40
N ALA A 132 -5.28 4.16 -0.23
CA ALA A 132 -5.97 3.46 -1.31
C ALA A 132 -7.22 4.22 -1.81
N CYS A 133 -7.95 4.89 -0.91
CA CYS A 133 -9.17 5.62 -1.27
C CYS A 133 -8.93 7.00 -1.90
N GLU A 134 -7.74 7.58 -1.76
CA GLU A 134 -7.42 8.92 -2.27
C GLU A 134 -7.56 9.04 -3.79
N THR A 135 -7.29 7.96 -4.53
CA THR A 135 -7.25 7.96 -6.02
C THR A 135 -8.49 7.30 -6.65
N LEU A 136 -9.51 6.95 -5.86
CA LEU A 136 -10.74 6.38 -6.42
C LEU A 136 -11.47 7.41 -7.29
N PRO A 137 -11.88 7.04 -8.53
CA PRO A 137 -12.57 7.93 -9.43
C PRO A 137 -13.90 8.40 -8.84
N ALA A 138 -14.38 9.59 -9.24
CA ALA A 138 -15.61 10.18 -8.74
C ALA A 138 -16.85 9.29 -8.97
N THR A 139 -16.83 8.40 -9.96
CA THR A 139 -17.87 7.39 -10.20
C THR A 139 -18.01 6.39 -9.05
N ALA A 140 -16.96 6.19 -8.25
CA ALA A 140 -16.96 5.36 -7.04
C ALA A 140 -17.34 6.15 -5.77
N ARG A 141 -17.92 7.36 -5.89
CA ARG A 141 -18.29 8.25 -4.77
C ARG A 141 -19.05 7.55 -3.65
N LYS A 142 -20.04 6.70 -3.97
CA LYS A 142 -20.82 5.95 -2.96
C LYS A 142 -19.92 4.99 -2.17
N GLN A 143 -19.03 4.26 -2.85
CA GLN A 143 -18.11 3.32 -2.20
C GLN A 143 -17.02 4.05 -1.40
N ARG A 144 -16.53 5.19 -1.90
CA ARG A 144 -15.62 6.06 -1.18
C ARG A 144 -16.26 6.61 0.10
N ALA A 145 -17.52 7.05 0.04
CA ALA A 145 -18.26 7.52 1.22
C ALA A 145 -18.45 6.40 2.25
N VAL A 146 -18.76 5.17 1.82
CA VAL A 146 -18.85 4.01 2.70
C VAL A 146 -17.50 3.71 3.36
N LEU A 147 -16.41 3.66 2.59
CA LEU A 147 -15.06 3.45 3.14
C LEU A 147 -14.64 4.57 4.10
N GLN A 148 -15.04 5.82 3.83
CA GLN A 148 -14.83 6.96 4.73
C GLN A 148 -15.70 6.89 5.99
N ALA A 149 -16.93 6.41 5.91
CA ALA A 149 -17.78 6.19 7.07
C ALA A 149 -17.20 5.09 7.98
N ILE A 150 -16.72 4.00 7.39
CA ILE A 150 -16.04 2.91 8.11
C ILE A 150 -14.73 3.39 8.72
N PHE A 151 -14.01 4.30 8.04
CA PHE A 151 -12.84 4.96 8.61
C PHE A 151 -13.19 5.72 9.89
N ARG A 152 -14.31 6.45 9.93
CA ARG A 152 -14.80 7.15 11.13
C ARG A 152 -15.21 6.17 12.24
N GLU A 153 -15.90 5.09 11.89
CA GLU A 153 -16.33 4.05 12.83
C GLU A 153 -15.12 3.34 13.50
N ASN A 154 -14.13 2.93 12.70
CA ASN A 154 -12.87 2.37 13.21
C ASN A 154 -12.02 3.39 13.99
N GLN A 155 -12.25 4.69 13.82
CA GLN A 155 -11.65 5.73 14.65
C GLN A 155 -12.28 5.77 16.03
N ALA A 156 -13.62 5.79 16.09
CA ALA A 156 -14.40 5.80 17.32
C ALA A 156 -14.16 4.55 18.19
N LEU A 157 -14.15 3.35 17.60
CA LEU A 157 -13.97 2.09 18.34
C LEU A 157 -12.60 1.98 19.01
N ARG A 158 -11.54 2.41 18.32
CA ARG A 158 -10.17 2.39 18.88
C ARG A 158 -9.94 3.50 19.90
N LEU A 159 -10.59 4.67 19.74
CA LEU A 159 -10.58 5.72 20.77
C LEU A 159 -11.34 5.25 22.02
N GLN A 160 -12.50 4.61 21.86
CA GLN A 160 -13.22 4.01 22.98
C GLN A 160 -12.42 2.89 23.66
N ALA A 161 -11.73 2.04 22.90
CA ALA A 161 -10.85 1.02 23.46
C ALA A 161 -9.67 1.65 24.23
N LEU A 162 -9.06 2.71 23.68
CA LEU A 162 -7.99 3.46 24.33
C LEU A 162 -8.47 4.11 25.64
N ILE A 163 -9.62 4.78 25.61
CA ILE A 163 -10.25 5.41 26.78
C ILE A 163 -10.57 4.36 27.85
N ARG A 164 -11.08 3.18 27.48
CA ARG A 164 -11.33 2.06 28.41
C ARG A 164 -10.06 1.44 28.98
N SER A 165 -8.91 1.61 28.30
CA SER A 165 -7.61 1.13 28.78
C SER A 165 -6.87 2.16 29.66
N ILE A 166 -7.37 3.39 29.77
CA ILE A 166 -6.84 4.39 30.71
C ILE A 166 -7.25 3.95 32.12
N PRO A 167 -6.29 3.63 33.00
CA PRO A 167 -6.61 3.24 34.36
C PRO A 167 -7.19 4.44 35.13
N SER A 168 -8.18 4.17 35.99
CA SER A 168 -8.97 5.20 36.68
C SER A 168 -8.18 6.15 37.57
N HIS A 169 -6.91 5.84 37.88
CA HIS A 169 -6.01 6.72 38.63
C HIS A 169 -5.42 7.88 37.79
N CYS A 170 -5.54 7.86 36.46
CA CYS A 170 -5.13 8.96 35.59
C CYS A 170 -6.26 9.96 35.26
N LEU A 171 -7.47 9.73 35.79
CA LEU A 171 -8.67 10.56 35.55
C LEU A 171 -8.97 11.52 36.72
N GLN A 172 -8.06 11.65 37.69
CA GLN A 172 -8.05 12.65 38.76
C GLN A 172 -6.92 13.65 38.51
#